data_AF-A0A1M6HX48-F1
#
_entry.id   AF-A0A1M6HX48-F1
#
_cell.length_a   1.000
_cell.length_b   1.000
_cell.length_c   1.000
_cell.angle_alpha   90.00
_cell.angle_beta   90.00
_cell.angle_gamma   90.00
#
_symmetry.space_group_name_H-M   'P 1'
#
loop_
_entity.id
_entity.type
_entity.pdbx_description
1 polymer ?
#
loop_
_entity_poly.entity_id
_entity_poly.type
_entity_poly.pdbx_seq_one_letter_code
_entity_poly.pdbx_strand_id
1 'polypeptide(L)'
;MMLLKHKGEEMTSVERVVAALNYQKPDRVPVAPLLCGAARRVNGVTYPKWATDAEACAEAYIQSVDLFDYDVIVGLVDLSVESADWGQATVFPPHSTPYTDTNKPFIKNEEDYYRLEKINPRETPRMKMVLETMARVVKARGKEKVVCGFIYGPLGVLSQLRGHERLFKDCLKRPEAVKAGLEVVTEVLCDYARAMIETGVHAIAVDTLYACKTIMSKKMWENIEGPYAKKLCDVIRDAGITLALHNCGGATYFDAQIKWLNPQAISHAYPADDCKDWAEHAAKWGKKVVTMGYLVPSELGLIMTPEQVIEECRREIETFKDCDGGFILAPGCEFPPNGSLLNLAAIMQAARTYGVYH
;
A
#
# COMPACT_ATOMS: atom_id res chain seq x y z
N MET A 1 -18.41 -13.29 18.26
CA MET A 1 -18.96 -14.27 17.29
C MET A 1 -17.74 -14.94 16.66
N MET A 2 -17.46 -16.21 17.00
CA MET A 2 -16.34 -16.94 16.39
C MET A 2 -16.58 -16.99 14.88
N LEU A 3 -15.66 -16.43 14.08
CA LEU A 3 -15.65 -16.58 12.63
C LEU A 3 -15.68 -18.09 12.34
N LEU A 4 -16.80 -18.57 11.80
CA LEU A 4 -16.93 -19.93 11.30
C LEU A 4 -15.94 -20.03 10.14
N LYS A 5 -14.81 -20.74 10.36
CA LYS A 5 -13.89 -21.12 9.27
C LYS A 5 -14.74 -21.62 8.10
N HIS A 6 -14.55 -21.04 6.92
CA HIS A 6 -15.19 -21.57 5.72
C HIS A 6 -14.74 -23.02 5.54
N LYS A 7 -15.72 -23.91 5.27
CA LYS A 7 -15.52 -25.36 5.20
C LYS A 7 -14.41 -25.66 4.17
N GLY A 8 -13.26 -26.14 4.64
CA GLY A 8 -12.09 -26.46 3.80
C GLY A 8 -10.85 -25.56 4.00
N GLU A 9 -10.93 -24.48 4.78
CA GLU A 9 -9.73 -23.68 5.12
C GLU A 9 -8.98 -24.29 6.32
N GLU A 10 -7.73 -24.69 6.08
CA GLU A 10 -6.87 -25.37 7.06
C GLU A 10 -5.91 -24.38 7.74
N MET A 11 -5.54 -23.30 7.06
CA MET A 11 -4.64 -22.25 7.57
C MET A 11 -5.40 -21.03 8.10
N THR A 12 -4.83 -20.35 9.10
CA THR A 12 -5.20 -18.97 9.45
C THR A 12 -4.75 -18.00 8.34
N SER A 13 -5.30 -16.78 8.29
CA SER A 13 -4.85 -15.79 7.32
C SER A 13 -3.37 -15.44 7.48
N VAL A 14 -2.84 -15.46 8.71
CA VAL A 14 -1.42 -15.24 8.97
C VAL A 14 -0.57 -16.37 8.38
N GLU A 15 -0.90 -17.63 8.67
CA GLU A 15 -0.17 -18.79 8.11
C GLU A 15 -0.22 -18.80 6.58
N ARG A 16 -1.39 -18.50 6.00
CA ARG A 16 -1.61 -18.45 4.55
C ARG A 16 -0.73 -17.42 3.86
N VAL A 17 -0.68 -16.20 4.40
CA VAL A 17 0.14 -15.11 3.84
C VAL A 17 1.62 -15.40 4.05
N VAL A 18 2.02 -15.93 5.21
CA VAL A 18 3.42 -16.32 5.47
C VAL A 18 3.88 -17.42 4.51
N ALA A 19 3.04 -18.42 4.21
CA ALA A 19 3.34 -19.45 3.22
C ALA A 19 3.61 -18.82 1.83
N ALA A 20 2.71 -17.93 1.37
CA ALA A 20 2.86 -17.23 0.10
C ALA A 20 4.16 -16.40 0.04
N LEU A 21 4.47 -15.65 1.10
CA LEU A 21 5.72 -14.85 1.21
C LEU A 21 7.00 -15.69 1.21
N ASN A 22 6.91 -16.98 1.53
CA ASN A 22 8.04 -17.91 1.54
C ASN A 22 8.07 -18.85 0.32
N TYR A 23 7.26 -18.58 -0.71
CA TYR A 23 7.13 -19.46 -1.88
C TYR A 23 6.77 -20.90 -1.52
N GLN A 24 5.85 -21.02 -0.55
CA GLN A 24 5.20 -22.26 -0.19
C GLN A 24 3.75 -22.20 -0.62
N LYS A 25 3.17 -23.35 -0.97
CA LYS A 25 1.74 -23.44 -1.34
C LYS A 25 0.87 -23.27 -0.08
N PRO A 26 0.08 -22.18 0.04
CA PRO A 26 -0.94 -22.09 1.07
C PRO A 26 -2.12 -23.03 0.78
N ASP A 27 -3.10 -23.13 1.68
CA ASP A 27 -4.36 -23.84 1.43
C ASP A 27 -5.22 -23.18 0.32
N ARG A 28 -5.16 -21.85 0.21
CA ARG A 28 -5.64 -21.08 -0.95
C ARG A 28 -4.83 -19.80 -1.14
N VAL A 29 -4.93 -19.18 -2.33
CA VAL A 29 -4.38 -17.85 -2.61
C VAL A 29 -4.88 -16.86 -1.53
N PRO A 30 -3.97 -16.14 -0.83
CA PRO A 30 -4.36 -15.12 0.13
C PRO A 30 -4.98 -13.90 -0.56
N VAL A 31 -5.88 -13.19 0.12
CA VAL A 31 -6.56 -12.01 -0.41
C VAL A 31 -6.22 -10.75 0.39
N ALA A 32 -5.71 -9.74 -0.30
CA ALA A 32 -5.45 -8.41 0.22
C ALA A 32 -6.24 -7.38 -0.60
N PRO A 33 -7.48 -7.05 -0.24
CA PRO A 33 -8.34 -6.27 -1.14
C PRO A 33 -7.96 -4.80 -1.27
N LEU A 34 -7.00 -4.31 -0.47
CA LEU A 34 -6.66 -2.88 -0.35
C LEU A 34 -7.93 -2.03 -0.16
N LEU A 35 -8.80 -2.45 0.77
CA LEU A 35 -10.13 -1.88 0.91
C LEU A 35 -10.12 -0.41 1.31
N CYS A 36 -9.18 -0.02 2.17
CA CYS A 36 -8.83 1.37 2.48
C CYS A 36 -10.08 2.27 2.65
N GLY A 37 -10.21 3.34 1.87
CA GLY A 37 -11.32 4.28 1.96
C GLY A 37 -12.70 3.69 1.68
N ALA A 38 -12.81 2.56 0.98
CA ALA A 38 -14.09 1.88 0.80
C ALA A 38 -14.61 1.24 2.10
N ALA A 39 -13.73 0.93 3.07
CA ALA A 39 -14.11 0.33 4.35
C ALA A 39 -15.09 1.22 5.14
N ARG A 40 -14.98 2.54 5.02
CA ARG A 40 -15.90 3.51 5.68
C ARG A 40 -17.38 3.29 5.33
N ARG A 41 -17.67 2.61 4.21
CA ARG A 41 -19.03 2.32 3.78
C ARG A 41 -19.67 1.18 4.57
N VAL A 42 -18.86 0.36 5.23
CA VAL A 42 -19.34 -0.73 6.09
C VAL A 42 -20.03 -0.17 7.33
N ASN A 43 -19.46 0.87 7.94
CA ASN A 43 -20.03 1.54 9.12
C ASN A 43 -20.75 2.88 8.80
N GLY A 44 -20.83 3.25 7.52
CA GLY A 44 -21.62 4.39 7.04
C GLY A 44 -21.07 5.78 7.39
N VAL A 45 -19.78 5.89 7.73
CA VAL A 45 -19.17 7.19 8.06
C VAL A 45 -18.69 7.94 6.81
N THR A 46 -18.62 9.26 6.88
CA THR A 46 -18.12 10.09 5.77
C THR A 46 -16.61 9.91 5.57
N TYR A 47 -16.10 10.19 4.37
CA TYR A 47 -14.65 10.11 4.12
C TYR A 47 -13.86 11.04 5.05
N PRO A 48 -14.22 12.32 5.24
CA PRO A 48 -13.49 13.20 6.16
C PRO A 48 -13.45 12.65 7.58
N LYS A 49 -14.56 12.14 8.12
CA LYS A 49 -14.58 11.55 9.47
C LYS A 49 -13.70 10.31 9.52
N TRP A 50 -13.84 9.39 8.56
CA TRP A 50 -13.01 8.19 8.49
C TRP A 50 -11.52 8.51 8.41
N ALA A 51 -11.17 9.53 7.64
CA ALA A 51 -9.80 9.91 7.45
C ALA A 51 -9.21 10.59 8.69
N THR A 52 -9.97 11.30 9.52
CA THR A 52 -9.45 12.10 10.64
C THR A 52 -9.75 11.57 12.04
N ASP A 53 -10.52 10.48 12.16
CA ASP A 53 -10.92 9.89 13.42
C ASP A 53 -10.47 8.43 13.49
N ALA A 54 -9.53 8.16 14.41
CA ALA A 54 -8.87 6.87 14.51
C ALA A 54 -9.79 5.74 15.03
N GLU A 55 -10.88 6.07 15.72
CA GLU A 55 -11.87 5.08 16.15
C GLU A 55 -12.78 4.71 14.97
N ALA A 56 -13.29 5.73 14.26
CA ALA A 56 -14.10 5.52 13.06
C ALA A 56 -13.35 4.77 11.96
N CYS A 57 -12.05 5.04 11.80
CA CYS A 57 -11.18 4.36 10.87
C CYS A 57 -10.98 2.88 11.26
N ALA A 58 -10.60 2.63 12.52
CA ALA A 58 -10.36 1.27 13.01
C ALA A 58 -11.63 0.41 12.95
N GLU A 59 -12.77 0.94 13.39
CA GLU A 59 -14.06 0.24 13.35
C GLU A 59 -14.46 -0.14 11.92
N ALA A 60 -14.20 0.73 10.94
CA ALA A 60 -14.47 0.41 9.54
C ALA A 60 -13.66 -0.80 9.06
N TYR A 61 -12.36 -0.87 9.39
CA TYR A 61 -11.51 -2.02 9.04
C TYR A 61 -11.90 -3.31 9.78
N ILE A 62 -12.24 -3.19 11.06
CA ILE A 62 -12.63 -4.34 11.90
C ILE A 62 -13.93 -4.94 11.36
N GLN A 63 -14.93 -4.11 11.09
CA GLN A 63 -16.24 -4.56 10.59
C GLN A 63 -16.16 -5.04 9.15
N SER A 64 -15.28 -4.48 8.31
CA SER A 64 -15.09 -5.00 6.95
C SER A 64 -14.48 -6.40 6.95
N VAL A 65 -13.59 -6.71 7.89
CA VAL A 65 -13.12 -8.08 8.09
C VAL A 65 -14.27 -9.00 8.52
N ASP A 66 -15.13 -8.56 9.43
CA ASP A 66 -16.26 -9.39 9.89
C ASP A 66 -17.25 -9.71 8.75
N LEU A 67 -17.38 -8.79 7.78
CA LEU A 67 -18.30 -8.94 6.66
C LEU A 67 -17.72 -9.76 5.50
N PHE A 68 -16.43 -9.62 5.22
CA PHE A 68 -15.81 -10.18 4.00
C PHE A 68 -14.72 -11.22 4.25
N ASP A 69 -14.16 -11.27 5.45
CA ASP A 69 -13.20 -12.30 5.90
C ASP A 69 -11.93 -12.42 5.04
N TYR A 70 -11.46 -11.31 4.46
CA TYR A 70 -10.19 -11.26 3.72
C TYR A 70 -8.95 -11.42 4.63
N ASP A 71 -7.78 -11.68 4.05
CA ASP A 71 -6.60 -12.13 4.81
C ASP A 71 -5.70 -10.98 5.29
N VAL A 72 -5.59 -9.90 4.50
CA VAL A 72 -4.69 -8.78 4.78
C VAL A 72 -5.47 -7.46 4.88
N ILE A 73 -5.36 -6.80 6.03
CA ILE A 73 -5.82 -5.42 6.23
C ILE A 73 -4.67 -4.50 5.85
N VAL A 74 -4.83 -3.69 4.80
CA VAL A 74 -3.88 -2.65 4.42
C VAL A 74 -4.37 -1.32 4.99
N GLY A 75 -3.59 -0.75 5.91
CA GLY A 75 -3.93 0.44 6.69
C GLY A 75 -3.70 1.77 5.98
N LEU A 76 -3.85 1.83 4.65
CA LEU A 76 -3.75 3.08 3.89
C LEU A 76 -5.01 3.93 4.16
N VAL A 77 -4.83 5.09 4.76
CA VAL A 77 -5.91 6.08 4.93
C VAL A 77 -5.98 6.98 3.70
N ASP A 78 -4.90 7.71 3.41
CA ASP A 78 -4.69 8.47 2.18
C ASP A 78 -3.20 8.88 2.08
N LEU A 79 -2.76 9.32 0.91
CA LEU A 79 -1.36 9.70 0.65
C LEU A 79 -1.01 11.12 1.14
N SER A 80 -1.92 11.81 1.82
CA SER A 80 -1.70 13.16 2.34
C SER A 80 -1.34 13.18 3.83
N VAL A 81 -1.47 12.05 4.54
CA VAL A 81 -1.25 11.90 6.00
C VAL A 81 0.06 12.55 6.43
N GLU A 82 1.18 12.13 5.88
CA GLU A 82 2.50 12.56 6.31
C GLU A 82 2.70 14.04 6.00
N SER A 83 2.40 14.46 4.76
CA SER A 83 2.58 15.85 4.32
C SER A 83 1.70 16.84 5.09
N ALA A 84 0.48 16.45 5.47
CA ALA A 84 -0.44 17.29 6.22
C ALA A 84 0.13 17.67 7.59
N ASP A 85 0.90 16.78 8.22
CA ASP A 85 1.51 16.99 9.53
C ASP A 85 2.73 17.92 9.51
N TRP A 86 3.36 18.12 8.34
CA TRP A 86 4.27 19.26 8.13
C TRP A 86 3.53 20.59 7.93
N GLY A 87 2.21 20.56 7.73
CA GLY A 87 1.39 21.75 7.46
C GLY A 87 1.07 21.98 5.98
N GLN A 88 1.25 20.97 5.11
CA GLN A 88 0.74 21.02 3.75
C GLN A 88 -0.78 21.20 3.77
N ALA A 89 -1.29 22.13 2.96
CA ALA A 89 -2.73 22.31 2.82
C ALA A 89 -3.37 21.06 2.22
N THR A 90 -4.33 20.46 2.94
CA THR A 90 -5.04 19.24 2.54
C THR A 90 -6.54 19.51 2.42
N VAL A 91 -7.13 18.97 1.35
CA VAL A 91 -8.56 19.02 1.07
C VAL A 91 -9.19 17.70 1.48
N PHE A 92 -10.31 17.76 2.22
CA PHE A 92 -11.06 16.60 2.67
C PHE A 92 -12.43 16.55 1.98
N PRO A 93 -12.52 16.04 0.74
CA PRO A 93 -13.79 15.96 0.03
C PRO A 93 -14.71 14.90 0.68
N PRO A 94 -16.04 15.09 0.66
CA PRO A 94 -16.97 14.16 1.31
C PRO A 94 -17.03 12.76 0.68
N HIS A 95 -16.74 12.66 -0.63
CA HIS A 95 -16.94 11.45 -1.45
C HIS A 95 -15.67 10.99 -2.18
N SER A 96 -14.49 11.50 -1.83
CA SER A 96 -13.22 11.14 -2.44
C SER A 96 -12.12 11.07 -1.39
N THR A 97 -10.98 10.47 -1.76
CA THR A 97 -9.74 10.48 -0.98
C THR A 97 -9.30 11.92 -0.68
N PRO A 98 -8.78 12.20 0.53
CA PRO A 98 -8.07 13.44 0.81
C PRO A 98 -6.86 13.62 -0.10
N TYR A 99 -6.58 14.86 -0.47
CA TYR A 99 -5.47 15.22 -1.35
C TYR A 99 -4.92 16.60 -1.00
N THR A 100 -3.67 16.89 -1.37
CA THR A 100 -3.08 18.20 -1.10
C THR A 100 -3.50 19.27 -2.09
N ASP A 101 -3.74 20.49 -1.60
CA ASP A 101 -3.92 21.68 -2.41
C ASP A 101 -2.56 22.14 -2.96
N THR A 102 -2.22 21.73 -4.17
CA THR A 102 -0.95 22.05 -4.84
C THR A 102 -0.79 23.53 -5.18
N ASN A 103 -1.84 24.34 -5.08
CA ASN A 103 -1.75 25.80 -5.20
C ASN A 103 -1.20 26.46 -3.94
N LYS A 104 -1.22 25.75 -2.80
CA LYS A 104 -0.71 26.20 -1.50
C LYS A 104 0.38 25.23 -1.02
N PRO A 105 1.51 25.11 -1.74
CA PRO A 105 2.56 24.22 -1.31
C PRO A 105 3.21 24.76 -0.02
N PHE A 106 3.60 23.85 0.85
CA PHE A 106 4.43 24.14 2.01
C PHE A 106 5.82 24.62 1.58
N ILE A 107 6.44 23.90 0.63
CA ILE A 107 7.72 24.27 0.03
C ILE A 107 7.44 25.16 -1.18
N LYS A 108 7.75 26.45 -1.07
CA LYS A 108 7.43 27.45 -2.11
C LYS A 108 8.62 27.71 -3.03
N ASN A 109 9.83 27.65 -2.49
CA ASN A 109 11.08 27.95 -3.19
C ASN A 109 12.18 26.93 -2.83
N GLU A 110 13.39 27.16 -3.31
CA GLU A 110 14.52 26.24 -3.09
C GLU A 110 15.02 26.28 -1.64
N GLU A 111 15.05 27.46 -1.06
CA GLU A 111 15.52 27.73 0.29
C GLU A 111 14.68 26.99 1.34
N ASP A 112 13.38 26.81 1.07
CA ASP A 112 12.46 26.11 1.94
C ASP A 112 12.83 24.62 2.13
N TYR A 113 13.48 23.97 1.16
CA TYR A 113 13.95 22.58 1.34
C TYR A 113 14.98 22.47 2.48
N TYR A 114 15.88 23.45 2.57
CA TYR A 114 16.92 23.51 3.59
C TYR A 114 16.40 23.95 4.96
N ARG A 115 15.15 24.42 5.03
CA ARG A 115 14.47 24.87 6.26
C ARG A 115 13.45 23.85 6.75
N LEU A 116 13.32 22.70 6.09
CA LEU A 116 12.47 21.63 6.59
C LEU A 116 12.98 21.18 7.97
N GLU A 117 12.06 21.18 8.94
CA GLU A 117 12.34 20.73 10.29
C GLU A 117 11.76 19.34 10.49
N LYS A 118 12.41 18.60 11.38
CA LYS A 118 11.94 17.28 11.82
C LYS A 118 10.69 17.46 12.69
N ILE A 119 9.66 16.69 12.39
CA ILE A 119 8.43 16.60 13.22
C ILE A 119 8.35 15.24 13.91
N ASN A 120 7.65 15.17 15.05
CA ASN A 120 7.46 13.92 15.78
C ASN A 120 6.14 13.25 15.36
N PRO A 121 6.17 12.10 14.66
CA PRO A 121 4.95 11.45 14.15
C PRO A 121 3.98 10.96 15.25
N ARG A 122 4.42 10.92 16.51
CA ARG A 122 3.61 10.53 17.67
C ARG A 122 2.81 11.68 18.27
N GLU A 123 3.18 12.90 17.92
CA GLU A 123 2.59 14.13 18.47
C GLU A 123 1.82 14.92 17.41
N THR A 124 2.04 14.60 16.12
CA THR A 124 1.36 15.25 15.01
C THR A 124 -0.05 14.67 14.79
N PRO A 125 -1.02 15.45 14.29
CA PRO A 125 -2.42 15.04 14.27
C PRO A 125 -2.71 13.78 13.43
N ARG A 126 -2.17 13.68 12.21
CA ARG A 126 -2.58 12.68 11.22
C ARG A 126 -1.81 11.37 11.37
N MET A 127 -0.49 11.42 11.47
CA MET A 127 0.35 10.24 11.69
C MET A 127 -0.02 9.57 13.03
N LYS A 128 -0.21 10.34 14.11
CA LYS A 128 -0.70 9.79 15.39
C LYS A 128 -2.06 9.10 15.24
N MET A 129 -3.00 9.71 14.51
CA MET A 129 -4.30 9.13 14.23
C MET A 129 -4.17 7.78 13.49
N VAL A 130 -3.27 7.67 12.51
CA VAL A 130 -2.99 6.38 11.85
C VAL A 130 -2.37 5.38 12.83
N LEU A 131 -1.39 5.77 13.66
CA LEU A 131 -0.80 4.88 14.66
C LEU A 131 -1.87 4.33 15.64
N GLU A 132 -2.76 5.18 16.12
CA GLU A 132 -3.87 4.78 16.98
C GLU A 132 -4.85 3.84 16.27
N THR A 133 -5.13 4.10 14.99
CA THR A 133 -5.95 3.22 14.14
C THR A 133 -5.32 1.83 14.05
N MET A 134 -4.03 1.76 13.69
CA MET A 134 -3.33 0.48 13.52
C MET A 134 -3.22 -0.29 14.82
N ALA A 135 -2.94 0.37 15.95
CA ALA A 135 -2.92 -0.27 17.26
C ALA A 135 -4.29 -0.88 17.64
N ARG A 136 -5.39 -0.18 17.34
CA ARG A 136 -6.76 -0.71 17.55
C ARG A 136 -7.04 -1.92 16.67
N VAL A 137 -6.68 -1.86 15.38
CA VAL A 137 -6.88 -2.96 14.43
C VAL A 137 -6.05 -4.18 14.80
N VAL A 138 -4.77 -4.02 15.14
CA VAL A 138 -3.89 -5.10 15.61
C VAL A 138 -4.47 -5.75 16.87
N LYS A 139 -4.89 -4.96 17.85
CA LYS A 139 -5.51 -5.48 19.07
C LYS A 139 -6.77 -6.31 18.77
N ALA A 140 -7.58 -5.89 17.80
CA ALA A 140 -8.85 -6.51 17.50
C ALA A 140 -8.76 -7.73 16.57
N ARG A 141 -7.84 -7.73 15.59
CA ARG A 141 -7.78 -8.74 14.51
C ARG A 141 -6.39 -9.30 14.26
N GLY A 142 -5.33 -8.77 14.87
CA GLY A 142 -3.94 -9.15 14.57
C GLY A 142 -3.57 -10.59 14.92
N LYS A 143 -4.35 -11.31 15.74
CA LYS A 143 -4.14 -12.74 15.96
C LYS A 143 -4.68 -13.63 14.83
N GLU A 144 -5.57 -13.08 14.02
CA GLU A 144 -6.36 -13.82 13.03
C GLU A 144 -6.02 -13.39 11.61
N LYS A 145 -5.74 -12.09 11.41
CA LYS A 145 -5.52 -11.42 10.14
C LYS A 145 -4.14 -10.75 10.10
N VAL A 146 -3.57 -10.69 8.91
CA VAL A 146 -2.36 -9.89 8.67
C VAL A 146 -2.76 -8.42 8.67
N VAL A 147 -2.08 -7.63 9.48
CA VAL A 147 -2.26 -6.18 9.53
C VAL A 147 -1.02 -5.52 8.95
N CYS A 148 -1.19 -4.82 7.83
CA CYS A 148 -0.15 -4.15 7.08
C CYS A 148 -0.28 -2.63 7.26
N GLY A 149 0.71 -1.99 7.91
CA GLY A 149 0.82 -0.54 7.91
C GLY A 149 1.16 0.00 6.52
N PHE A 150 0.94 1.28 6.29
CA PHE A 150 1.25 1.92 5.01
C PHE A 150 1.97 3.24 5.25
N ILE A 151 3.05 3.47 4.51
CA ILE A 151 3.86 4.69 4.57
C ILE A 151 4.12 5.16 3.15
N TYR A 152 3.85 6.44 2.86
CA TYR A 152 4.22 7.00 1.57
C TYR A 152 5.73 7.28 1.51
N GLY A 153 6.37 6.90 0.41
CA GLY A 153 7.81 6.99 0.24
C GLY A 153 8.36 8.42 0.31
N PRO A 154 9.66 8.60 0.62
CA PRO A 154 10.25 9.92 0.87
C PRO A 154 10.02 10.94 -0.24
N LEU A 155 10.19 10.57 -1.51
CA LEU A 155 9.99 11.48 -2.63
C LEU A 155 8.51 11.76 -2.87
N GLY A 156 7.66 10.77 -2.61
CA GLY A 156 6.21 10.92 -2.60
C GLY A 156 5.74 11.99 -1.62
N VAL A 157 6.17 11.91 -0.36
CA VAL A 157 5.84 12.88 0.68
C VAL A 157 6.41 14.26 0.34
N LEU A 158 7.67 14.34 -0.09
CA LEU A 158 8.27 15.61 -0.50
C LEU A 158 7.54 16.23 -1.71
N SER A 159 7.01 15.39 -2.60
CA SER A 159 6.21 15.84 -3.71
C SER A 159 4.87 16.45 -3.30
N GLN A 160 4.25 15.93 -2.25
CA GLN A 160 3.01 16.50 -1.69
C GLN A 160 3.29 17.89 -1.07
N LEU A 161 4.46 18.06 -0.44
CA LEU A 161 4.90 19.34 0.14
C LEU A 161 5.23 20.43 -0.90
N ARG A 162 5.73 20.04 -2.08
CA ARG A 162 6.15 20.96 -3.14
C ARG A 162 5.14 21.14 -4.29
N GLY A 163 4.33 20.11 -4.53
CA GLY A 163 3.56 19.91 -5.76
C GLY A 163 4.39 19.19 -6.84
N HIS A 164 3.78 18.17 -7.45
CA HIS A 164 4.43 17.21 -8.35
C HIS A 164 5.26 17.83 -9.48
N GLU A 165 4.65 18.70 -10.28
CA GLU A 165 5.33 19.31 -11.42
C GLU A 165 6.57 20.12 -11.02
N ARG A 166 6.47 20.86 -9.90
CA ARG A 166 7.57 21.70 -9.39
C ARG A 166 8.67 20.84 -8.81
N LEU A 167 8.34 19.78 -8.08
CA LEU A 167 9.31 18.82 -7.57
C LEU A 167 10.11 18.20 -8.72
N PHE A 168 9.45 17.70 -9.78
CA PHE A 168 10.18 17.08 -10.90
C PHE A 168 11.12 18.06 -11.61
N LYS A 169 10.71 19.33 -11.75
CA LYS A 169 11.59 20.40 -12.25
C LYS A 169 12.78 20.62 -11.31
N ASP A 170 12.57 20.61 -9.99
CA ASP A 170 13.65 20.75 -9.02
C ASP A 170 14.59 19.54 -9.00
N CYS A 171 14.09 18.32 -9.16
CA CYS A 171 14.96 17.13 -9.25
C CYS A 171 15.95 17.23 -10.43
N LEU A 172 15.60 17.96 -11.50
CA LEU A 172 16.49 18.22 -12.64
C LEU A 172 17.41 19.42 -12.41
N LYS A 173 16.89 20.51 -11.86
CA LYS A 173 17.60 21.81 -11.80
C LYS A 173 18.34 22.06 -10.48
N ARG A 174 17.85 21.46 -9.39
CA ARG A 174 18.19 21.72 -7.99
C ARG A 174 18.26 20.40 -7.19
N PRO A 175 18.96 19.36 -7.69
CA PRO A 175 18.93 18.04 -7.06
C PRO A 175 19.45 18.05 -5.62
N GLU A 176 20.42 18.91 -5.28
CA GLU A 176 20.98 18.99 -3.93
C GLU A 176 19.99 19.59 -2.92
N ALA A 177 19.16 20.55 -3.34
CA ALA A 177 18.08 21.07 -2.49
C ALA A 177 17.01 20.01 -2.23
N VAL A 178 16.62 19.27 -3.28
CA VAL A 178 15.68 18.14 -3.14
C VAL A 178 16.23 17.10 -2.17
N LYS A 179 17.49 16.70 -2.33
CA LYS A 179 18.17 15.74 -1.45
C LYS A 179 18.26 16.22 0.01
N ALA A 180 18.48 17.51 0.25
CA ALA A 180 18.44 18.09 1.58
C ALA A 180 17.06 17.93 2.23
N GLY A 181 15.98 18.20 1.48
CA GLY A 181 14.62 17.97 1.96
C GLY A 181 14.29 16.48 2.17
N LEU A 182 14.77 15.61 1.29
CA LEU A 182 14.60 14.16 1.41
C LEU A 182 15.27 13.60 2.67
N GLU A 183 16.42 14.13 3.09
CA GLU A 183 17.07 13.69 4.33
C GLU A 183 16.14 13.88 5.53
N VAL A 184 15.59 15.09 5.69
CA VAL A 184 14.68 15.42 6.79
C VAL A 184 13.39 14.60 6.75
N VAL A 185 12.76 14.51 5.57
CA VAL A 185 11.54 13.71 5.39
C VAL A 185 11.81 12.25 5.73
N THR A 186 12.92 11.69 5.26
CA THR A 186 13.27 10.28 5.50
C THR A 186 13.50 10.00 6.97
N GLU A 187 14.13 10.91 7.72
CA GLU A 187 14.31 10.74 9.16
C GLU A 187 12.98 10.68 9.91
N VAL A 188 12.02 11.55 9.55
CA VAL A 188 10.67 11.51 10.13
C VAL A 188 9.95 10.22 9.74
N LEU A 189 10.05 9.78 8.48
CA LEU A 189 9.44 8.52 8.04
C LEU A 189 10.07 7.31 8.72
N CYS A 190 11.37 7.33 9.03
CA CYS A 190 12.02 6.29 9.82
C CYS A 190 11.45 6.23 11.24
N ASP A 191 11.24 7.38 11.89
CA ASP A 191 10.62 7.43 13.21
C ASP A 191 9.15 7.00 13.17
N TYR A 192 8.46 7.33 12.07
CA TYR A 192 7.08 6.90 11.85
C TYR A 192 7.00 5.39 11.61
N ALA A 193 7.93 4.81 10.87
CA ALA A 193 8.04 3.36 10.70
C ALA A 193 8.28 2.67 12.04
N ARG A 194 9.20 3.16 12.88
CA ARG A 194 9.40 2.63 14.25
C ARG A 194 8.12 2.69 15.09
N ALA A 195 7.43 3.83 15.03
CA ALA A 195 6.15 4.00 15.71
C ALA A 195 5.07 3.04 15.20
N MET A 196 5.02 2.81 13.89
CA MET A 196 4.11 1.87 13.25
C MET A 196 4.42 0.44 13.69
N ILE A 197 5.69 0.04 13.73
CA ILE A 197 6.14 -1.28 14.20
C ILE A 197 5.66 -1.55 15.64
N GLU A 198 5.77 -0.57 16.53
CA GLU A 198 5.32 -0.68 17.93
C GLU A 198 3.80 -0.91 18.08
N THR A 199 2.99 -0.58 17.07
CA THR A 199 1.56 -0.90 17.08
C THR A 199 1.29 -2.41 16.96
N GLY A 200 2.30 -3.19 16.57
CA GLY A 200 2.22 -4.64 16.40
C GLY A 200 1.77 -5.08 15.00
N VAL A 201 1.93 -4.22 13.98
CA VAL A 201 1.69 -4.62 12.59
C VAL A 201 2.61 -5.77 12.17
N HIS A 202 2.13 -6.61 11.27
CA HIS A 202 2.87 -7.76 10.73
C HIS A 202 3.73 -7.39 9.53
N ALA A 203 3.30 -6.36 8.80
CA ALA A 203 3.93 -5.87 7.60
C ALA A 203 3.83 -4.34 7.52
N ILE A 204 4.70 -3.72 6.74
CA ILE A 204 4.57 -2.33 6.32
C ILE A 204 4.77 -2.28 4.80
N ALA A 205 3.80 -1.69 4.11
CA ALA A 205 3.91 -1.33 2.70
C ALA A 205 4.49 0.09 2.55
N VAL A 206 5.57 0.22 1.80
CA VAL A 206 6.13 1.53 1.42
C VAL A 206 5.77 1.83 -0.03
N ASP A 207 5.07 2.94 -0.27
CA ASP A 207 4.71 3.36 -1.62
C ASP A 207 5.83 4.17 -2.28
N THR A 208 6.41 3.61 -3.33
CA THR A 208 7.48 4.24 -4.11
C THR A 208 7.01 4.66 -5.51
N LEU A 209 5.83 5.30 -5.58
CA LEU A 209 5.10 5.68 -6.79
C LEU A 209 5.95 6.09 -8.00
N TYR A 210 7.03 6.85 -7.80
CA TYR A 210 7.86 7.38 -8.89
C TYR A 210 8.91 6.39 -9.42
N ALA A 211 9.03 5.19 -8.85
CA ALA A 211 9.87 4.10 -9.33
C ALA A 211 9.29 3.38 -10.56
N CYS A 212 8.87 4.13 -11.58
CA CYS A 212 8.20 3.60 -12.78
C CYS A 212 8.53 4.38 -14.06
N LYS A 213 8.37 3.74 -15.23
CA LYS A 213 8.71 4.32 -16.54
C LYS A 213 7.90 5.55 -16.91
N THR A 214 6.64 5.63 -16.50
CA THR A 214 5.75 6.70 -16.93
C THR A 214 6.01 8.04 -16.26
N ILE A 215 6.76 8.07 -15.14
CA ILE A 215 6.95 9.30 -14.34
C ILE A 215 8.41 9.76 -14.34
N MET A 216 9.35 8.88 -14.00
CA MET A 216 10.77 9.25 -13.83
C MET A 216 11.68 8.15 -14.38
N SER A 217 12.80 8.51 -15.00
CA SER A 217 13.77 7.50 -15.46
C SER A 217 14.36 6.72 -14.28
N LYS A 218 14.63 5.42 -14.48
CA LYS A 218 15.23 4.52 -13.47
C LYS A 218 16.48 5.14 -12.81
N LYS A 219 17.42 5.65 -13.63
CA LYS A 219 18.66 6.28 -13.15
C LYS A 219 18.40 7.51 -12.27
N MET A 220 17.38 8.30 -12.61
CA MET A 220 17.02 9.48 -11.82
C MET A 220 16.39 9.08 -10.48
N TRP A 221 15.51 8.07 -10.48
CA TRP A 221 14.93 7.53 -9.25
C TRP A 221 16.02 6.95 -8.32
N GLU A 222 16.94 6.14 -8.86
CA GLU A 222 18.06 5.58 -8.09
C GLU A 222 19.00 6.64 -7.50
N ASN A 223 19.11 7.82 -8.13
CA ASN A 223 19.94 8.92 -7.63
C ASN A 223 19.21 9.83 -6.63
N ILE A 224 17.89 10.00 -6.80
CA ILE A 224 17.10 10.93 -5.99
C ILE A 224 16.42 10.23 -4.82
N GLU A 225 15.66 9.17 -5.03
CA GLU A 225 14.87 8.51 -3.96
C GLU A 225 15.51 7.22 -3.45
N GLY A 226 16.18 6.44 -4.30
CA GLY A 226 16.71 5.11 -3.96
C GLY A 226 17.44 5.03 -2.60
N PRO A 227 18.44 5.89 -2.30
CA PRO A 227 19.16 5.88 -1.03
C PRO A 227 18.27 6.16 0.19
N TYR A 228 17.29 7.04 0.03
CA TYR A 228 16.39 7.49 1.09
C TYR A 228 15.30 6.46 1.37
N ALA A 229 14.68 5.94 0.31
CA ALA A 229 13.74 4.82 0.40
C ALA A 229 14.43 3.59 1.00
N LYS A 230 15.70 3.34 0.67
CA LYS A 230 16.49 2.28 1.30
C LYS A 230 16.61 2.50 2.80
N LYS A 231 16.98 3.71 3.26
CA LYS A 231 17.13 4.02 4.69
C LYS A 231 15.82 3.74 5.47
N LEU A 232 14.68 4.12 4.90
CA LEU A 232 13.35 3.81 5.45
C LEU A 232 13.07 2.29 5.47
N CYS A 233 13.30 1.60 4.36
CA CYS A 233 13.05 0.17 4.24
C CYS A 233 13.98 -0.67 5.13
N ASP A 234 15.23 -0.23 5.34
CA ASP A 234 16.19 -0.84 6.26
C ASP A 234 15.61 -0.87 7.69
N VAL A 235 15.01 0.24 8.17
CA VAL A 235 14.37 0.28 9.50
C VAL A 235 13.30 -0.80 9.68
N ILE A 236 12.49 -1.04 8.64
CA ILE A 236 11.41 -2.04 8.67
C ILE A 236 11.99 -3.45 8.70
N ARG A 237 12.95 -3.74 7.81
CA ARG A 237 13.56 -5.07 7.71
C ARG A 237 14.43 -5.42 8.92
N ASP A 238 15.19 -4.46 9.43
CA ASP A 238 16.06 -4.66 10.61
C ASP A 238 15.24 -4.94 11.88
N ALA A 239 13.98 -4.48 11.92
CA ALA A 239 13.02 -4.81 12.97
C ALA A 239 12.36 -6.19 12.78
N GLY A 240 12.66 -6.92 11.70
CA GLY A 240 12.07 -8.22 11.40
C GLY A 240 10.62 -8.15 10.92
N ILE A 241 10.14 -6.96 10.53
CA ILE A 241 8.79 -6.77 9.99
C ILE A 241 8.80 -7.04 8.49
N THR A 242 7.74 -7.68 7.99
CA THR A 242 7.58 -7.92 6.55
C THR A 242 7.54 -6.59 5.79
N LEU A 243 8.46 -6.40 4.86
CA LEU A 243 8.48 -5.27 3.96
C LEU A 243 7.74 -5.62 2.67
N ALA A 244 6.65 -4.91 2.41
CA ALA A 244 6.01 -4.85 1.11
C ALA A 244 6.28 -3.49 0.46
N LEU A 245 6.15 -3.41 -0.86
CA LEU A 245 6.07 -2.13 -1.57
C LEU A 245 4.70 -1.99 -2.23
N HIS A 246 4.30 -0.74 -2.48
CA HIS A 246 3.22 -0.43 -3.40
C HIS A 246 3.75 0.47 -4.52
N ASN A 247 3.32 0.21 -5.75
CA ASN A 247 3.59 1.09 -6.89
C ASN A 247 2.54 0.88 -7.99
N CYS A 248 1.62 1.83 -8.14
CA CYS A 248 0.62 1.85 -9.20
C CYS A 248 1.05 2.65 -10.45
N GLY A 249 2.31 3.09 -10.53
CA GLY A 249 2.87 3.75 -11.70
C GLY A 249 3.08 2.78 -12.87
N GLY A 250 3.03 3.29 -14.10
CA GLY A 250 3.13 2.46 -15.30
C GLY A 250 4.53 1.88 -15.49
N ALA A 251 4.60 0.56 -15.65
CA ALA A 251 5.85 -0.19 -15.88
C ALA A 251 6.89 0.07 -14.77
N THR A 252 6.62 -0.52 -13.60
CA THR A 252 7.38 -0.42 -12.36
C THR A 252 8.78 -1.05 -12.47
N TYR A 253 9.81 -0.40 -11.90
CA TYR A 253 11.20 -0.87 -11.93
C TYR A 253 11.48 -1.95 -10.87
N PHE A 254 11.16 -3.20 -11.18
CA PHE A 254 11.30 -4.32 -10.22
C PHE A 254 12.76 -4.59 -9.83
N ASP A 255 13.67 -4.57 -10.80
CA ASP A 255 15.11 -4.74 -10.57
C ASP A 255 15.67 -3.68 -9.61
N ALA A 256 15.31 -2.41 -9.81
CA ALA A 256 15.75 -1.31 -8.98
C ALA A 256 15.16 -1.40 -7.56
N GLN A 257 13.87 -1.69 -7.43
CA GLN A 257 13.24 -1.83 -6.12
C GLN A 257 13.83 -3.01 -5.33
N ILE A 258 14.09 -4.16 -5.97
CA ILE A 258 14.76 -5.30 -5.32
C ILE A 258 16.18 -4.91 -4.90
N LYS A 259 16.97 -4.32 -5.81
CA LYS A 259 18.35 -3.90 -5.54
C LYS A 259 18.45 -2.94 -4.35
N TRP A 260 17.58 -1.95 -4.27
CA TRP A 260 17.66 -0.89 -3.26
C TRP A 260 16.92 -1.24 -1.97
N LEU A 261 15.77 -1.91 -2.08
CA LEU A 261 14.79 -2.00 -0.99
C LEU A 261 14.55 -3.43 -0.51
N ASN A 262 14.91 -4.45 -1.31
CA ASN A 262 14.80 -5.87 -0.97
C ASN A 262 13.44 -6.26 -0.30
N PRO A 263 12.29 -6.03 -0.97
CA PRO A 263 10.98 -6.34 -0.41
C PRO A 263 10.62 -7.82 -0.57
N GLN A 264 9.72 -8.31 0.27
CA GLN A 264 9.16 -9.66 0.14
C GLN A 264 7.97 -9.68 -0.84
N ALA A 265 7.21 -8.58 -0.92
CA ALA A 265 6.09 -8.44 -1.83
C ALA A 265 6.06 -7.06 -2.48
N ILE A 266 5.53 -6.98 -3.70
CA ILE A 266 5.23 -5.73 -4.38
C ILE A 266 3.76 -5.78 -4.81
N SER A 267 2.97 -4.79 -4.40
CA SER A 267 1.64 -4.52 -4.96
C SER A 267 1.77 -3.53 -6.10
N HIS A 268 1.27 -3.89 -7.28
CA HIS A 268 1.48 -3.08 -8.48
C HIS A 268 0.37 -3.24 -9.51
N ALA A 269 0.06 -2.15 -10.22
CA ALA A 269 -1.04 -2.12 -11.18
C ALA A 269 -0.68 -2.60 -12.59
N TYR A 270 0.61 -2.70 -12.89
CA TYR A 270 1.12 -3.00 -14.23
C TYR A 270 2.27 -3.99 -14.17
N PRO A 271 2.48 -4.81 -15.22
CA PRO A 271 3.68 -5.63 -15.32
C PRO A 271 4.96 -4.81 -15.10
N ALA A 272 6.00 -5.50 -14.63
CA ALA A 272 7.34 -4.93 -14.49
C ALA A 272 7.81 -4.29 -15.80
N ASP A 273 8.70 -3.30 -15.68
CA ASP A 273 9.15 -2.48 -16.80
C ASP A 273 9.82 -3.27 -17.94
N ASP A 274 10.28 -4.48 -17.63
CA ASP A 274 10.98 -5.39 -18.53
C ASP A 274 10.17 -6.66 -18.86
N CYS A 275 8.84 -6.56 -18.78
CA CYS A 275 7.84 -7.57 -19.15
C CYS A 275 6.77 -6.96 -20.05
N LYS A 276 6.34 -7.67 -21.10
CA LYS A 276 5.28 -7.17 -21.99
C LYS A 276 3.86 -7.34 -21.41
N ASP A 277 3.67 -8.36 -20.58
CA ASP A 277 2.39 -8.80 -20.03
C ASP A 277 2.58 -9.51 -18.68
N TRP A 278 1.47 -9.90 -18.04
CA TRP A 278 1.47 -10.58 -16.76
C TRP A 278 2.03 -12.00 -16.81
N ALA A 279 1.97 -12.68 -17.96
CA ALA A 279 2.54 -14.02 -18.11
C ALA A 279 4.08 -13.96 -18.09
N GLU A 280 4.67 -13.01 -18.82
CA GLU A 280 6.11 -12.76 -18.74
C GLU A 280 6.53 -12.26 -17.35
N HIS A 281 5.69 -11.45 -16.70
CA HIS A 281 5.93 -11.00 -15.33
C HIS A 281 5.98 -12.17 -14.34
N ALA A 282 4.95 -13.02 -14.32
CA ALA A 282 4.87 -14.19 -13.46
C ALA A 282 6.09 -15.12 -13.67
N ALA A 283 6.43 -15.41 -14.94
CA ALA A 283 7.57 -16.26 -15.28
C ALA A 283 8.91 -15.69 -14.80
N LYS A 284 9.08 -14.36 -14.83
CA LYS A 284 10.36 -13.70 -14.55
C LYS A 284 10.55 -13.33 -13.07
N TRP A 285 9.47 -12.89 -12.43
CA TRP A 285 9.48 -12.23 -11.11
C TRP A 285 8.70 -13.00 -10.05
N GLY A 286 7.70 -13.81 -10.42
CA GLY A 286 6.78 -14.47 -9.48
C GLY A 286 7.43 -15.45 -8.50
N LYS A 287 8.67 -15.90 -8.76
CA LYS A 287 9.50 -16.70 -7.83
C LYS A 287 10.64 -15.92 -7.16
N LYS A 288 10.67 -14.60 -7.32
CA LYS A 288 11.74 -13.71 -6.80
C LYS A 288 11.20 -12.65 -5.85
N VAL A 289 9.98 -12.18 -6.11
CA VAL A 289 9.24 -11.27 -5.24
C VAL A 289 7.75 -11.61 -5.36
N VAL A 290 7.03 -11.64 -4.25
CA VAL A 290 5.58 -11.94 -4.29
C VAL A 290 4.84 -10.81 -4.98
N THR A 291 4.01 -11.15 -5.97
CA THR A 291 3.11 -10.19 -6.59
C THR A 291 1.83 -10.07 -5.76
N MET A 292 1.46 -8.83 -5.41
CA MET A 292 0.20 -8.54 -4.72
C MET A 292 -0.74 -7.76 -5.64
N GLY A 293 -1.59 -8.51 -6.32
CA GLY A 293 -2.70 -8.02 -7.14
C GLY A 293 -2.33 -7.51 -8.52
N TYR A 294 -3.35 -7.44 -9.37
CA TYR A 294 -3.38 -6.55 -10.52
C TYR A 294 -4.77 -6.22 -11.07
N LEU A 295 -5.88 -6.57 -10.38
CA LEU A 295 -7.22 -6.18 -10.83
C LEU A 295 -7.28 -4.67 -11.02
N VAL A 296 -7.78 -4.25 -12.18
CA VAL A 296 -7.82 -2.83 -12.55
C VAL A 296 -8.87 -2.11 -11.69
N PRO A 297 -8.47 -1.18 -10.79
CA PRO A 297 -9.40 -0.57 -9.86
C PRO A 297 -10.56 0.16 -10.54
N SER A 298 -10.31 0.88 -11.64
CA SER A 298 -11.38 1.59 -12.36
C SER A 298 -12.45 0.65 -12.89
N GLU A 299 -12.05 -0.52 -13.42
CA GLU A 299 -12.99 -1.52 -13.92
C GLU A 299 -13.75 -2.17 -12.76
N LEU A 300 -13.03 -2.52 -11.68
CA LEU A 300 -13.60 -3.08 -10.45
C LEU A 300 -14.64 -2.18 -9.80
N GLY A 301 -14.44 -0.86 -9.87
CA GLY A 301 -15.32 0.13 -9.24
C GLY A 301 -16.50 0.58 -10.09
N LEU A 302 -16.33 0.62 -11.42
CA LEU A 302 -17.26 1.33 -12.31
C LEU A 302 -17.94 0.43 -13.35
N ILE A 303 -17.35 -0.71 -13.71
CA ILE A 303 -17.74 -1.46 -14.91
C ILE A 303 -18.14 -2.90 -14.58
N MET A 304 -17.30 -3.61 -13.82
CA MET A 304 -17.45 -5.05 -13.65
C MET A 304 -18.61 -5.43 -12.71
N THR A 305 -19.38 -6.45 -13.13
CA THR A 305 -20.31 -7.18 -12.24
C THR A 305 -19.55 -8.17 -11.35
N PRO A 306 -20.15 -8.66 -10.25
CA PRO A 306 -19.53 -9.69 -9.41
C PRO A 306 -19.05 -10.93 -10.19
N GLU A 307 -19.78 -11.36 -11.22
CA GLU A 307 -19.42 -12.51 -12.05
C GLU A 307 -18.18 -12.22 -12.90
N GLN A 308 -18.08 -11.00 -13.46
CA GLN A 308 -16.90 -10.57 -14.21
C GLN A 308 -15.67 -10.46 -13.31
N VAL A 309 -15.85 -9.98 -12.08
CA VAL A 309 -14.78 -9.93 -11.07
C VAL A 309 -14.28 -11.34 -10.72
N ILE A 310 -15.18 -12.31 -10.55
CA ILE A 310 -14.80 -13.70 -10.29
C ILE A 310 -13.96 -14.27 -11.43
N GLU A 311 -14.40 -14.06 -12.67
CA GLU A 311 -13.70 -14.54 -13.86
C GLU A 311 -12.32 -13.87 -14.03
N GLU A 312 -12.21 -12.56 -13.76
CA GLU A 312 -10.91 -11.90 -13.82
C GLU A 312 -9.97 -12.41 -12.73
N CYS A 313 -10.45 -12.53 -11.49
CA CYS A 313 -9.68 -13.12 -10.39
C CYS A 313 -9.19 -14.54 -10.72
N ARG A 314 -10.02 -15.36 -11.38
CA ARG A 314 -9.63 -16.71 -11.83
C ARG A 314 -8.45 -16.63 -12.79
N ARG A 315 -8.46 -15.69 -13.74
CA ARG A 315 -7.35 -15.49 -14.69
C ARG A 315 -6.06 -15.06 -13.99
N GLU A 316 -6.16 -14.21 -12.97
CA GLU A 316 -4.99 -13.83 -12.15
C GLU A 316 -4.37 -15.00 -11.42
N ILE A 317 -5.22 -15.78 -10.75
CA ILE A 317 -4.80 -17.00 -10.06
C ILE A 317 -4.12 -17.97 -11.05
N GLU A 318 -4.70 -18.16 -12.23
CA GLU A 318 -4.13 -19.03 -13.28
C GLU A 318 -2.80 -18.52 -13.83
N THR A 319 -2.64 -17.20 -13.98
CA THR A 319 -1.40 -16.57 -14.45
C THR A 319 -0.24 -16.83 -13.50
N PHE A 320 -0.52 -16.86 -12.20
CA PHE A 320 0.49 -17.04 -11.14
C PHE A 320 0.55 -18.45 -10.54
N LYS A 321 -0.23 -19.41 -11.06
CA LYS A 321 -0.32 -20.77 -10.49
C LYS A 321 1.03 -21.49 -10.35
N ASP A 322 1.96 -21.23 -11.26
CA ASP A 322 3.28 -21.87 -11.33
C ASP A 322 4.36 -21.11 -10.52
N CYS A 323 3.96 -20.13 -9.70
CA CYS A 323 4.83 -19.30 -8.86
C CYS A 323 5.00 -19.81 -7.42
N ASP A 324 4.66 -21.08 -7.16
CA ASP A 324 4.83 -21.74 -5.84
C ASP A 324 4.21 -20.97 -4.66
N GLY A 325 3.03 -20.36 -4.87
CA GLY A 325 2.36 -19.55 -3.84
C GLY A 325 2.78 -18.08 -3.80
N GLY A 326 3.70 -17.64 -4.67
CA GLY A 326 4.21 -16.27 -4.78
C GLY A 326 3.22 -15.22 -5.30
N PHE A 327 1.93 -15.36 -4.99
CA PHE A 327 0.86 -14.46 -5.41
C PHE A 327 -0.15 -14.22 -4.29
N ILE A 328 -0.52 -12.95 -4.11
CA ILE A 328 -1.61 -12.50 -3.24
C ILE A 328 -2.64 -11.81 -4.13
N LEU A 329 -3.87 -12.30 -4.12
CA LEU A 329 -4.96 -11.72 -4.92
C LEU A 329 -5.37 -10.38 -4.34
N ALA A 330 -5.32 -9.33 -5.16
CA ALA A 330 -5.58 -7.96 -4.78
C ALA A 330 -5.90 -7.13 -6.03
N PRO A 331 -6.53 -5.95 -5.88
CA PRO A 331 -6.47 -4.95 -6.92
C PRO A 331 -5.06 -4.38 -7.05
N GLY A 332 -4.73 -3.88 -8.25
CA GLY A 332 -3.43 -3.27 -8.54
C GLY A 332 -3.16 -1.94 -7.80
N CYS A 333 -4.20 -1.38 -7.16
CA CYS A 333 -4.16 -0.20 -6.30
C CYS A 333 -5.28 -0.30 -5.25
N GLU A 334 -5.58 0.82 -4.58
CA GLU A 334 -6.72 0.92 -3.66
C GLU A 334 -8.00 0.41 -4.31
N PHE A 335 -8.78 -0.39 -3.57
CA PHE A 335 -10.15 -0.68 -3.94
C PHE A 335 -10.91 0.66 -4.08
N PRO A 336 -11.62 0.90 -5.19
CA PRO A 336 -12.26 2.19 -5.42
C PRO A 336 -13.15 2.58 -4.23
N PRO A 337 -12.97 3.77 -3.62
CA PRO A 337 -13.70 4.12 -2.40
C PRO A 337 -15.22 4.09 -2.52
N ASN A 338 -15.73 4.22 -3.76
CA ASN A 338 -17.15 4.21 -4.07
C ASN A 338 -17.57 2.96 -4.87
N GLY A 339 -16.64 2.01 -5.13
CA GLY A 339 -16.89 0.77 -5.88
C GLY A 339 -17.80 -0.21 -5.13
N SER A 340 -18.49 -1.08 -5.85
CA SER A 340 -19.46 -2.02 -5.24
C SER A 340 -18.81 -2.96 -4.23
N LEU A 341 -19.29 -2.99 -2.98
CA LEU A 341 -18.81 -3.96 -1.99
C LEU A 341 -19.20 -5.41 -2.33
N LEU A 342 -20.15 -5.63 -3.25
CA LEU A 342 -20.42 -6.96 -3.80
C LEU A 342 -19.22 -7.49 -4.61
N ASN A 343 -18.45 -6.60 -5.25
CA ASN A 343 -17.24 -6.99 -5.97
C ASN A 343 -16.13 -7.42 -5.02
N LEU A 344 -16.11 -6.93 -3.77
CA LEU A 344 -15.21 -7.46 -2.75
C LEU A 344 -15.60 -8.90 -2.35
N ALA A 345 -16.88 -9.18 -2.17
CA ALA A 345 -17.36 -10.54 -1.91
C ALA A 345 -17.02 -11.49 -3.08
N ALA A 346 -17.09 -10.98 -4.32
CA ALA A 346 -16.69 -11.70 -5.52
C ALA A 346 -15.20 -12.08 -5.55
N ILE A 347 -14.30 -11.17 -5.14
CA ILE A 347 -12.86 -11.47 -5.01
C ILE A 347 -12.64 -12.62 -4.02
N MET A 348 -13.30 -12.57 -2.85
CA MET A 348 -13.20 -13.61 -1.83
C MET A 348 -13.75 -14.96 -2.32
N GLN A 349 -14.87 -14.94 -3.04
CA GLN A 349 -15.44 -16.14 -3.65
C GLN A 349 -14.48 -16.74 -4.68
N ALA A 350 -13.86 -15.93 -5.52
CA ALA A 350 -12.90 -16.40 -6.52
C ALA A 350 -11.68 -17.08 -5.88
N ALA A 351 -11.10 -16.47 -4.84
CA ALA A 351 -9.97 -17.07 -4.11
C ALA A 351 -10.33 -18.42 -3.49
N ARG A 352 -11.53 -18.57 -2.93
CA ARG A 352 -12.01 -19.83 -2.33
C ARG A 352 -12.39 -20.90 -3.35
N THR A 353 -12.71 -20.50 -4.58
CA THR A 353 -13.19 -21.41 -5.62
C THR A 353 -12.05 -21.87 -6.54
N TYR A 354 -11.20 -20.94 -6.96
CA TYR A 354 -10.16 -21.17 -7.97
C TYR A 354 -8.74 -21.10 -7.39
N GLY A 355 -8.57 -20.50 -6.21
CA GLY A 355 -7.27 -20.29 -5.57
C GLY A 355 -6.79 -21.44 -4.70
N VAL A 356 -7.53 -22.56 -4.63
CA VAL A 356 -7.16 -23.71 -3.78
C VAL A 356 -5.97 -24.44 -4.39
N TYR A 357 -4.95 -24.72 -3.58
CA TYR A 357 -3.80 -25.52 -4.02
C TYR A 357 -4.07 -27.00 -3.76
N HIS A 358 -3.80 -27.83 -4.77
CA HIS A 358 -3.88 -29.29 -4.70
C HIS A 358 -2.51 -29.95 -4.54
#